data_AF-A0A9X2WYW8-F1
#
_entry.id   AF-A0A9X2WYW8-F1
#
_cell.length_a   1.000
_cell.length_b   1.000
_cell.length_c   1.000
_cell.angle_alpha   90.00
_cell.angle_beta   90.00
_cell.angle_gamma   90.00
#
_symmetry.space_group_name_H-M   'P 1'
#
loop_
_entity.id
_entity.type
_entity.pdbx_description
1 polymer ?
#
loop_
_entity_poly.entity_id
_entity_poly.type
_entity_poly.pdbx_seq_one_letter_code
_entity_poly.pdbx_strand_id
1 'polypeptide(L)'
;MKITCFIEYKIDPFKLEQFAQYAENWGDIIPAYGGELLGYFLPHEGTNDTAYGLISFDSLAHYERYRDKLKTEAAGKANFQLAKQGEFILSEKRSFLKPIAKTYQRAAETKL
;
A
#
# COMPACT_ATOMS: atom_id res chain seq x y z
N MET A 1 5.93 17.43 -7.73
CA MET A 1 7.11 16.73 -7.18
C MET A 1 6.62 15.35 -6.77
N LYS A 2 7.30 14.29 -7.24
CA LYS A 2 6.93 12.91 -6.90
C LYS A 2 6.96 12.72 -5.38
N ILE A 3 5.95 12.03 -4.87
CA ILE A 3 5.78 11.67 -3.46
C ILE A 3 5.59 10.17 -3.32
N THR A 4 5.92 9.63 -2.17
CA THR A 4 5.58 8.25 -1.77
C THR A 4 4.67 8.32 -0.56
N CYS A 5 3.44 7.83 -0.70
CA CYS A 5 2.57 7.53 0.44
C CYS A 5 3.10 6.25 1.09
N PHE A 6 3.64 6.40 2.30
CA PHE A 6 4.04 5.30 3.17
C PHE A 6 2.89 5.04 4.13
N ILE A 7 2.31 3.85 4.04
CA ILE A 7 1.21 3.42 4.89
C ILE A 7 1.74 2.36 5.84
N GLU A 8 1.64 2.63 7.14
CA GLU A 8 1.93 1.70 8.22
C GLU A 8 0.60 1.21 8.77
N TYR A 9 0.43 -0.11 8.81
CA TYR A 9 -0.73 -0.77 9.36
C TYR A 9 -0.33 -1.51 10.62
N LYS A 10 -1.04 -1.28 11.72
CA LYS A 10 -1.11 -2.26 12.80
C LYS A 10 -2.20 -3.25 12.44
N ILE A 11 -1.86 -4.53 12.40
CA ILE A 11 -2.74 -5.61 11.95
C ILE A 11 -2.91 -6.66 13.04
N ASP A 12 -3.98 -7.44 12.94
CA ASP A 12 -4.17 -8.62 13.80
C ASP A 12 -3.17 -9.72 13.38
N PRO A 13 -2.25 -10.14 14.26
CA PRO A 13 -1.23 -11.13 13.93
C PRO A 13 -1.79 -12.52 13.61
N PHE A 14 -3.06 -12.79 13.91
CA PHE A 14 -3.73 -14.06 13.57
C PHE A 14 -4.50 -14.00 12.25
N LYS A 15 -4.54 -12.85 11.59
CA LYS A 15 -5.31 -12.63 10.34
C LYS A 15 -4.43 -12.18 9.17
N LEU A 16 -3.16 -12.62 9.17
CA LEU A 16 -2.17 -12.23 8.15
C LEU A 16 -2.63 -12.58 6.73
N GLU A 17 -3.26 -13.74 6.54
CA GLU A 17 -3.77 -14.16 5.22
C GLU A 17 -4.86 -13.23 4.69
N GLN A 18 -5.71 -12.69 5.56
CA GLN A 18 -6.74 -11.73 5.16
C GLN A 18 -6.12 -10.39 4.74
N PHE A 19 -5.07 -9.96 5.45
CA PHE A 19 -4.29 -8.80 5.02
C PHE A 19 -3.53 -9.06 3.71
N ALA A 20 -3.00 -10.27 3.51
CA ALA A 20 -2.36 -10.67 2.26
C ALA A 20 -3.33 -10.52 1.08
N GLN A 21 -4.53 -11.07 1.20
CA GLN A 21 -5.57 -10.94 0.18
C GLN A 21 -5.94 -9.46 -0.08
N TYR A 22 -6.07 -8.67 0.98
CA TYR A 22 -6.33 -7.23 0.86
C TYR A 22 -5.20 -6.50 0.11
N ALA A 23 -3.96 -6.86 0.36
CA ALA A 23 -2.77 -6.33 -0.31
C ALA A 23 -2.68 -6.78 -1.78
N GLU A 24 -2.98 -8.04 -2.08
CA GLU A 24 -3.02 -8.58 -3.46
C GLU A 24 -4.09 -7.88 -4.29
N ASN A 25 -5.28 -7.65 -3.73
CA ASN A 25 -6.33 -6.87 -4.40
C ASN A 25 -5.85 -5.45 -4.75
N TRP A 26 -5.07 -4.82 -3.86
CA TRP A 26 -4.44 -3.54 -4.17
C TRP A 26 -3.37 -3.64 -5.25
N GLY A 27 -2.72 -4.80 -5.41
CA GLY A 27 -1.81 -5.10 -6.50
C GLY A 27 -2.41 -4.82 -7.88
N ASP A 28 -3.67 -5.18 -8.08
CA ASP A 28 -4.39 -4.94 -9.33
C ASP A 28 -5.03 -3.54 -9.39
N ILE A 29 -5.62 -3.10 -8.28
CA ILE A 29 -6.40 -1.86 -8.23
C ILE A 29 -5.51 -0.62 -8.34
N ILE A 30 -4.40 -0.56 -7.60
CA ILE A 30 -3.60 0.66 -7.46
C ILE A 30 -2.98 1.12 -8.79
N PRO A 31 -2.33 0.24 -9.57
CA PRO A 31 -1.78 0.61 -10.87
C PRO A 31 -2.86 1.07 -11.86
N ALA A 32 -4.04 0.44 -11.84
CA ALA A 32 -5.16 0.81 -12.71
C ALA A 32 -5.65 2.26 -12.49
N TYR A 33 -5.41 2.83 -11.30
CA TYR A 33 -5.77 4.21 -10.96
C TYR A 33 -4.58 5.17 -10.90
N GLY A 34 -3.43 4.78 -11.48
CA GLY A 34 -2.27 5.65 -11.65
C GLY A 34 -1.37 5.77 -10.41
N GLY A 35 -1.49 4.85 -9.46
CA GLY A 35 -0.52 4.70 -8.37
C GLY A 35 0.65 3.80 -8.79
N GLU A 36 1.87 4.23 -8.53
CA GLU A 36 3.06 3.40 -8.71
C GLU A 36 3.27 2.56 -7.44
N LEU A 37 2.73 1.34 -7.44
CA LEU A 37 2.86 0.44 -6.29
C LEU A 37 4.31 -0.05 -6.16
N LEU A 38 4.97 0.29 -5.04
CA LEU A 38 6.29 -0.25 -4.71
C LEU A 38 6.19 -1.62 -4.04
N GLY A 39 5.11 -1.84 -3.28
CA GLY A 39 4.82 -3.11 -2.67
C GLY A 39 3.98 -2.99 -1.41
N TYR A 40 3.45 -4.14 -1.01
CA TYR A 40 2.95 -4.39 0.33
C TYR A 40 3.86 -5.42 1.01
N PHE A 41 4.05 -5.25 2.31
CA PHE A 41 4.98 -6.04 3.10
C PHE A 41 4.27 -6.52 4.36
N LEU A 42 4.19 -7.84 4.52
CA LEU A 42 3.78 -8.48 5.76
C LEU A 42 4.97 -8.62 6.72
N PRO A 43 4.72 -8.77 8.02
CA PRO A 43 5.75 -9.19 8.95
C PRO A 43 6.31 -10.58 8.55
N HIS A 44 7.61 -10.76 8.71
CA HIS A 44 8.29 -12.02 8.46
C HIS A 44 9.09 -12.50 9.69
N GLU A 45 9.92 -11.63 10.26
CA GLU A 45 10.71 -11.89 11.46
C GLU A 45 10.71 -10.66 12.40
N GLY A 46 10.65 -10.90 13.71
CA GLY A 46 10.57 -9.84 14.72
C GLY A 46 9.13 -9.40 15.02
N THR A 47 8.77 -8.17 14.67
CA THR A 47 7.42 -7.64 14.86
C THR A 47 6.42 -8.41 14.00
N ASN A 48 5.34 -8.91 14.59
CA ASN A 48 4.34 -9.76 13.92
C ASN A 48 2.99 -9.07 13.65
N ASP A 49 2.84 -7.80 14.04
CA ASP A 49 1.58 -7.06 13.99
C ASP A 49 1.67 -5.79 13.15
N THR A 50 2.76 -5.60 12.39
CA THR A 50 3.00 -4.38 11.59
C THR A 50 3.27 -4.74 10.14
N ALA A 51 2.48 -4.14 9.24
CA ALA A 51 2.61 -4.29 7.79
C ALA A 51 2.72 -2.93 7.11
N TYR A 52 3.27 -2.91 5.90
CA TYR A 52 3.53 -1.68 5.16
C TYR A 52 2.98 -1.73 3.74
N GLY A 53 2.47 -0.60 3.25
CA GLY A 53 2.12 -0.39 1.84
C GLY A 53 2.75 0.89 1.34
N LEU A 54 3.50 0.83 0.24
CA LEU A 54 4.21 1.99 -0.30
C LEU A 54 3.78 2.23 -1.75
N ILE A 55 3.30 3.45 -2.01
CA ILE A 55 2.77 3.84 -3.33
C ILE A 55 3.29 5.22 -3.69
N SER A 56 3.84 5.39 -4.89
CA SER A 56 4.29 6.69 -5.39
C SER A 56 3.31 7.32 -6.37
N PHE A 57 3.34 8.66 -6.39
CA PHE A 57 2.51 9.49 -7.27
C PHE A 57 3.31 10.73 -7.69
N ASP A 58 3.01 11.31 -8.85
CA ASP A 58 3.70 12.50 -9.37
C ASP A 58 3.51 13.76 -8.51
N SER A 59 2.46 13.81 -7.70
CA SER A 59 2.20 14.86 -6.71
C SER A 59 1.12 14.44 -5.71
N LEU A 60 0.97 15.23 -4.63
CA LEU A 60 -0.16 15.08 -3.70
C LEU A 60 -1.52 15.16 -4.40
N ALA A 61 -1.67 16.02 -5.41
CA ALA A 61 -2.92 16.14 -6.17
C ALA A 61 -3.25 14.86 -6.96
N HIS A 62 -2.24 14.11 -7.43
CA HIS A 62 -2.48 12.80 -8.06
C HIS A 62 -2.96 11.77 -7.03
N TYR A 63 -2.33 11.75 -5.85
CA TYR A 63 -2.77 10.92 -4.73
C TYR A 63 -4.21 11.23 -4.30
N GLU A 64 -4.59 12.50 -4.21
CA GLU A 64 -5.96 12.90 -3.84
C GLU A 64 -6.99 12.41 -4.85
N ARG A 65 -6.73 12.61 -6.15
CA ARG A 65 -7.59 12.09 -7.23
C ARG A 65 -7.71 10.57 -7.17
N TYR A 66 -6.60 9.87 -6.99
CA TYR A 66 -6.58 8.42 -6.79
C TYR A 66 -7.46 8.01 -5.61
N ARG A 67 -7.31 8.68 -4.46
CA ARG A 67 -8.06 8.36 -3.24
C ARG A 67 -9.56 8.56 -3.43
N ASP A 68 -9.97 9.59 -4.16
CA ASP A 68 -11.39 9.83 -4.42
C ASP A 68 -11.98 8.81 -5.41
N LYS A 69 -11.24 8.40 -6.44
CA LYS A 69 -11.65 7.30 -7.33
C LYS A 69 -11.86 6.00 -6.54
N LEU A 70 -10.95 5.64 -5.64
CA LEU A 70 -11.10 4.39 -4.87
C LEU A 70 -12.37 4.34 -4.01
N LYS A 71 -12.89 5.50 -3.57
CA LYS A 71 -14.14 5.57 -2.81
C LYS A 71 -15.37 5.36 -3.68
N THR A 72 -15.30 5.59 -4.99
CA THR A 72 -16.44 5.49 -5.90
C THR A 72 -16.47 4.17 -6.64
N GLU A 73 -15.29 3.62 -6.96
CA GLU A 73 -15.12 2.42 -7.76
C GLU A 73 -15.45 1.13 -7.01
N ALA A 74 -16.07 0.19 -7.72
CA ALA A 74 -16.59 -1.05 -7.13
C ALA A 74 -15.48 -1.89 -6.48
N ALA A 75 -14.34 -2.06 -7.17
CA ALA A 75 -13.21 -2.83 -6.66
C ALA A 75 -12.58 -2.21 -5.41
N GLY A 76 -12.40 -0.87 -5.40
CA GLY A 76 -11.87 -0.14 -4.24
C GLY A 76 -12.81 -0.26 -3.03
N LYS A 77 -14.12 -0.04 -3.23
CA LYS A 77 -15.14 -0.23 -2.19
C LYS A 77 -15.15 -1.65 -1.63
N ALA A 78 -15.11 -2.66 -2.49
CA ALA A 78 -15.11 -4.06 -2.08
C ALA A 78 -13.90 -4.37 -1.20
N ASN A 79 -12.71 -3.88 -1.58
CA ASN A 79 -11.50 -4.11 -0.79
C ASN A 79 -11.53 -3.38 0.57
N PHE A 80 -12.10 -2.17 0.64
CA PHE A 80 -12.33 -1.50 1.93
C PHE A 80 -13.34 -2.26 2.80
N GLN A 81 -14.39 -2.84 2.22
CA GLN A 81 -15.34 -3.65 2.98
C GLN A 81 -14.73 -4.95 3.49
N LEU A 82 -13.85 -5.60 2.70
CA LEU A 82 -13.09 -6.77 3.14
C LEU A 82 -12.32 -6.47 4.44
N ALA A 83 -11.58 -5.36 4.47
CA ALA A 83 -10.86 -4.92 5.66
C ALA A 83 -11.78 -4.64 6.85
N LYS A 84 -12.90 -3.97 6.61
CA LYS A 84 -13.88 -3.63 7.65
C LYS A 84 -14.55 -4.87 8.25
N GLN A 85 -14.95 -5.83 7.41
CA GLN A 85 -15.62 -7.06 7.84
C GLN A 85 -14.66 -8.04 8.50
N GLY A 86 -13.42 -8.10 8.01
CA GLY A 86 -12.41 -8.99 8.56
C GLY A 86 -11.76 -8.48 9.85
N GLU A 87 -11.85 -7.17 10.14
CA GLU A 87 -11.28 -6.53 11.33
C GLU A 87 -9.79 -6.90 11.55
N PHE A 88 -9.04 -7.02 10.46
CA PHE A 88 -7.60 -7.38 10.50
C PHE A 88 -6.68 -6.16 10.44
N ILE A 89 -7.21 -4.95 10.22
CA ILE A 89 -6.48 -3.68 10.33
C ILE A 89 -6.96 -2.95 11.58
N LEU A 90 -6.09 -2.84 12.58
CA LEU A 90 -6.39 -2.23 13.87
C LEU A 90 -6.15 -0.71 13.86
N SER A 91 -5.11 -0.27 13.13
CA SER A 91 -4.85 1.16 12.90
C SER A 91 -4.06 1.37 11.62
N GLU A 92 -4.24 2.53 11.00
CA GLU A 92 -3.50 2.95 9.81
C GLU A 92 -2.85 4.32 10.05
N LYS A 93 -1.58 4.46 9.70
CA LYS A 93 -0.84 5.73 9.70
C LYS A 93 -0.26 5.98 8.31
N ARG A 94 -0.39 7.21 7.82
CA ARG A 94 0.16 7.63 6.52
C ARG A 94 1.20 8.73 6.69
N SER A 95 2.32 8.57 6.00
CA SER A 95 3.35 9.59 5.85
C SER A 95 3.60 9.85 4.37
N PHE A 96 3.90 11.10 4.01
CA PHE A 96 4.19 11.48 2.63
C PHE A 96 5.67 11.83 2.50
N LEU A 97 6.39 11.00 1.77
CA LEU A 97 7.85 11.05 1.66
C LEU A 97 8.27 11.60 0.29
N LYS A 98 9.44 12.22 0.23
CA LYS A 98 10.10 12.58 -1.02
C LYS A 98 11.11 11.49 -1.41
N PRO A 99 10.92 10.76 -2.52
CA PRO A 99 11.92 9.78 -2.94
C PRO A 99 13.22 10.46 -3.37
N ILE A 100 14.35 9.86 -3.03
CA ILE A 100 15.65 10.26 -3.55
C ILE A 100 15.84 9.59 -4.93
N ALA A 101 15.92 10.40 -5.98
CA ALA A 101 15.85 9.90 -7.37
C ALA A 101 16.83 8.76 -7.69
N LYS A 102 18.07 8.81 -7.17
CA LYS A 102 19.11 7.79 -7.45
C LYS A 102 18.86 6.44 -6.75
N THR A 103 17.98 6.39 -5.74
CA THR A 103 17.69 5.17 -4.97
C THR A 103 16.31 4.59 -5.28
N TYR A 104 15.47 5.33 -5.99
CA TYR A 104 14.08 4.97 -6.24
C TYR A 104 13.97 3.88 -7.31
N GLN A 105 13.27 2.78 -7.01
CA GLN A 105 13.05 1.64 -7.93
C GLN A 105 14.33 1.11 -8.59
N ARG A 106 15.47 1.21 -7.90
CA ARG A 106 16.73 0.70 -8.43
C ARG A 106 16.70 -0.83 -8.41
N ALA A 107 16.79 -1.44 -9.60
CA ALA A 107 16.88 -2.88 -9.73
C ALA A 107 18.19 -3.41 -9.13
N ALA A 108 18.17 -4.67 -8.68
CA ALA A 108 19.39 -5.37 -8.27
C ALA A 108 20.33 -5.55 -9.47
N GLU A 109 21.62 -5.31 -9.26
CA GLU A 109 22.65 -5.55 -10.25
C GLU A 109 23.37 -6.87 -9.87
N THR A 110 23.15 -7.93 -10.64
CA THR A 110 23.91 -9.17 -10.46
C THR A 110 25.29 -8.98 -11.07
N LYS A 111 26.34 -8.91 -10.25
CA LYS A 111 27.72 -9.01 -10.72
C LYS A 111 28.07 -10.48 -10.85
N LEU A 112 28.36 -10.91 -12.08
CA LEU A 112 28.97 -12.21 -12.39
C LEU A 112 30.38 -12.29 -11.77
#